data_AF-A0A8S9VTB4-F1
#
_entry.id   AF-A0A8S9VTB4-F1
#
_cell.length_a   1.000
_cell.length_b   1.000
_cell.length_c   1.000
_cell.angle_alpha   90.00
_cell.angle_beta   90.00
_cell.angle_gamma   90.00
#
_symmetry.space_group_name_H-M   'P 1'
#
loop_
_entity.id
_entity.type
_entity.pdbx_description
1 polymer ?
#
loop_
_entity_poly.entity_id
_entity_poly.type
_entity_poly.pdbx_seq_one_letter_code
_entity_poly.pdbx_strand_id
1 'polypeptide(L)'
;MITVSYREAVAKSFIVDDEVKEFINQEDRDFRICTSCGGPVLAPTDLVPAKPTDVEVKVGENSLFVSIIQARFTRRIHSSILDQYQYMMSADLSRCELD
;
A
#
# COMPACT_ATOMS: atom_id res chain seq x y z
N MET A 1 -30.66 -7.17 -9.55
CA MET A 1 -29.56 -7.97 -8.98
C MET A 1 -28.28 -7.17 -9.10
N ILE A 2 -27.64 -6.79 -8.00
CA ILE A 2 -26.35 -6.07 -8.06
C ILE A 2 -25.26 -7.12 -8.26
N THR A 3 -24.65 -7.16 -9.44
CA THR A 3 -23.43 -7.93 -9.70
C THR A 3 -22.25 -7.11 -9.20
N VAL A 4 -21.84 -7.30 -7.94
CA VAL A 4 -20.60 -6.72 -7.44
C VAL A 4 -19.42 -7.42 -8.12
N SER A 5 -18.48 -6.67 -8.69
CA SER A 5 -17.29 -7.29 -9.27
C SER A 5 -16.47 -7.99 -8.18
N TYR A 6 -15.79 -9.10 -8.50
CA TYR A 6 -14.95 -9.82 -7.53
C TYR A 6 -13.97 -8.88 -6.83
N ARG A 7 -13.44 -7.89 -7.55
CA ARG A 7 -12.47 -6.93 -7.00
C ARG A 7 -13.09 -5.94 -6.04
N GLU A 8 -14.30 -5.44 -6.30
CA GLU A 8 -15.01 -4.60 -5.33
C GLU A 8 -15.33 -5.37 -4.04
N ALA A 9 -15.74 -6.64 -4.15
CA ALA A 9 -15.98 -7.47 -2.99
C ALA A 9 -14.69 -7.71 -2.18
N VAL A 10 -13.57 -7.93 -2.88
CA VAL A 10 -12.25 -8.08 -2.26
C VAL A 10 -11.79 -6.77 -1.62
N ALA A 11 -11.95 -5.63 -2.30
CA ALA A 11 -11.63 -4.31 -1.77
C ALA A 11 -12.34 -4.03 -0.45
N LYS A 12 -13.66 -4.27 -0.40
CA LYS A 12 -14.50 -4.06 0.79
C LYS A 12 -14.16 -4.98 1.97
N SER A 13 -13.48 -6.09 1.73
CA SER A 13 -13.08 -7.04 2.78
C SER A 13 -11.73 -6.73 3.42
N PHE A 14 -10.97 -5.76 2.89
CA PHE A 14 -9.70 -5.38 3.49
C PHE A 14 -9.94 -4.62 4.80
N ILE A 15 -9.15 -4.99 5.81
CA ILE A 15 -8.97 -4.26 7.04
C ILE A 15 -7.64 -3.52 6.91
N VAL A 16 -7.67 -2.20 6.90
CA VAL A 16 -6.48 -1.36 6.90
C VAL A 16 -6.36 -0.76 8.30
N ASP A 17 -5.22 -0.95 8.94
CA ASP A 17 -4.92 -0.35 10.25
C ASP A 17 -4.98 1.18 10.14
N ASP A 18 -5.45 1.84 11.20
CA ASP A 18 -5.75 3.28 11.16
C ASP A 18 -4.49 4.11 10.95
N GLU A 19 -3.34 3.68 11.48
CA GLU A 19 -2.04 4.31 11.29
C GLU A 19 -1.64 4.34 9.81
N VAL A 20 -1.98 3.28 9.05
CA VAL A 20 -1.72 3.24 7.60
C VAL A 20 -2.65 4.20 6.88
N LYS A 21 -3.92 4.31 7.31
CA LYS A 21 -4.86 5.27 6.72
C LYS A 21 -4.43 6.71 6.98
N GLU A 22 -4.06 7.01 8.22
CA GLU A 22 -3.57 8.32 8.63
C GLU A 22 -2.32 8.70 7.84
N PHE A 23 -1.37 7.79 7.71
CA PHE A 23 -0.18 7.99 6.89
C PHE A 23 -0.53 8.32 5.43
N ILE A 24 -1.37 7.51 4.77
CA ILE A 24 -1.78 7.73 3.38
C ILE A 24 -2.51 9.08 3.22
N ASN A 25 -3.39 9.43 4.15
CA ASN A 25 -4.11 10.70 4.13
C ASN A 25 -3.17 11.90 4.37
N GLN A 26 -2.14 11.76 5.21
CA GLN A 26 -1.16 12.83 5.49
C GLN A 26 -0.22 13.07 4.30
N GLU A 27 0.19 12.01 3.61
CA GLU A 27 1.04 12.09 2.41
C GLU A 27 0.28 12.60 1.17
N ASP A 28 -1.06 12.65 1.25
CA ASP A 28 -1.96 13.14 0.20
C ASP A 28 -1.67 12.56 -1.20
N ARG A 29 -1.42 11.24 -1.24
CA ARG A 29 -1.17 10.52 -2.49
C ARG A 29 -1.52 9.05 -2.42
N ASP A 30 -1.56 8.44 -3.60
CA ASP A 30 -1.83 7.02 -3.79
C ASP A 30 -0.59 6.14 -3.58
N PHE A 31 -0.80 4.97 -2.97
CA PHE A 31 0.25 3.99 -2.67
C PHE A 31 -0.08 2.60 -3.20
N ARG A 32 0.95 1.78 -3.36
CA ARG A 32 0.88 0.39 -3.77
C ARG A 32 1.66 -0.52 -2.83
N ILE A 33 1.05 -1.62 -2.44
CA ILE A 33 1.73 -2.70 -1.73
C ILE A 33 2.59 -3.47 -2.72
N CYS A 34 3.90 -3.49 -2.46
CA CYS A 34 4.89 -4.24 -3.20
C CYS A 34 5.50 -5.34 -2.31
N THR A 35 6.25 -6.25 -2.91
CA THR A 35 7.06 -7.25 -2.18
C THR A 35 8.52 -7.01 -2.50
N SER A 36 9.31 -6.86 -1.44
CA SER A 36 10.77 -6.86 -1.49
C SER A 36 11.31 -8.16 -0.88
N CYS A 37 12.63 -8.34 -0.93
CA CYS A 37 13.35 -9.42 -0.25
C CYS A 37 13.11 -9.43 1.26
N GLY A 38 12.81 -8.25 1.84
CA GLY A 38 12.55 -8.05 3.27
C GLY A 38 11.06 -8.11 3.65
N GLY A 39 10.17 -8.41 2.71
CA GLY A 39 8.73 -8.48 2.94
C GLY A 39 7.92 -7.39 2.22
N PRO A 40 6.65 -7.18 2.63
CA PRO A 40 5.77 -6.19 2.01
C PRO A 40 6.26 -4.77 2.25
N VAL A 41 6.30 -3.97 1.18
CA VAL A 41 6.71 -2.56 1.22
C VAL A 41 5.54 -1.70 0.71
N LEU A 42 5.32 -0.56 1.35
CA LEU A 42 4.43 0.47 0.84
C LEU A 42 5.23 1.39 -0.09
N ALA A 43 4.80 1.53 -1.35
CA ALA A 43 5.49 2.38 -2.33
C ALA A 43 4.54 3.39 -2.95
N PRO A 44 4.92 4.67 -3.09
CA PRO A 44 4.18 5.63 -3.91
C PRO A 44 3.86 5.12 -5.32
N THR A 45 2.67 5.43 -5.82
CA THR A 45 2.29 5.04 -7.20
C THR A 45 3.01 5.83 -8.29
N ASP A 46 3.50 7.03 -7.97
CA ASP A 46 4.40 7.84 -8.79
C ASP A 46 5.78 7.18 -8.98
N LEU A 47 6.22 6.34 -8.03
CA LEU A 47 7.44 5.53 -8.16
C LEU A 47 7.14 4.12 -8.71
N VAL A 48 6.09 3.48 -8.21
CA VAL A 48 5.69 2.13 -8.59
C VAL A 48 4.21 2.11 -8.98
N PRO A 49 3.89 2.26 -10.29
CA PRO A 49 2.51 2.38 -10.75
C PRO A 49 1.63 1.18 -10.38
N ALA A 50 0.35 1.46 -10.12
CA ALA A 50 -0.68 0.45 -9.97
C ALA A 50 -0.86 -0.37 -11.25
N LYS A 51 -1.09 -1.68 -11.12
CA LYS A 51 -1.42 -2.51 -12.27
C LYS A 51 -2.93 -2.51 -12.50
N PRO A 52 -3.41 -2.65 -13.76
CA PRO A 52 -4.84 -2.83 -14.05
C PRO A 52 -5.44 -4.06 -13.38
N THR A 53 -4.61 -4.97 -12.88
CA THR A 53 -5.01 -6.16 -12.13
C THR A 53 -5.15 -5.94 -10.64
N ASP A 54 -4.66 -4.83 -10.09
CA ASP A 54 -4.65 -4.62 -8.65
C ASP A 54 -6.08 -4.39 -8.11
N VAL A 55 -6.24 -4.64 -6.82
CA VAL A 55 -7.43 -4.30 -6.05
C VAL A 55 -7.20 -2.90 -5.48
N GLU A 56 -8.12 -2.00 -5.77
CA GLU A 56 -8.13 -0.64 -5.25
C GLU A 56 -8.89 -0.60 -3.93
N VAL A 57 -8.20 -0.25 -2.84
CA VAL A 57 -8.79 -0.04 -1.52
C VAL A 57 -8.83 1.46 -1.26
N LYS A 58 -10.02 2.03 -1.10
CA LYS A 58 -10.18 3.47 -0.83
C LYS A 58 -9.77 3.82 0.59
N VAL A 59 -8.99 4.89 0.72
CA VAL A 59 -8.48 5.45 1.98
C VAL A 59 -8.65 6.97 1.90
N GLY A 60 -9.77 7.48 2.44
CA GLY A 60 -10.15 8.88 2.22
C GLY A 60 -10.34 9.17 0.74
N GLU A 61 -9.70 10.23 0.26
CA GLU A 61 -9.64 10.60 -1.17
C GLU A 61 -8.58 9.82 -1.95
N ASN A 62 -7.65 9.18 -1.24
CA ASN A 62 -6.54 8.42 -1.80
C ASN A 62 -6.87 6.92 -1.92
N SER A 63 -5.97 6.21 -2.59
CA SER A 63 -6.13 4.81 -2.95
C SER A 63 -4.89 4.01 -2.55
N LEU A 64 -5.14 2.85 -1.93
CA LEU A 64 -4.15 1.82 -1.67
C LEU A 64 -4.35 0.66 -2.64
N PHE A 65 -3.37 0.42 -3.51
CA PHE A 65 -3.40 -0.66 -4.49
C PHE A 65 -2.72 -1.92 -3.96
N VAL A 66 -3.42 -3.05 -4.02
CA VAL A 66 -2.90 -4.36 -3.61
C VAL A 66 -2.94 -5.31 -4.80
N SER A 67 -1.84 -5.99 -5.11
CA SER A 67 -1.83 -7.01 -6.16
C SER A 67 -2.95 -8.03 -5.94
N ILE A 68 -3.73 -8.34 -7.00
CA ILE A 68 -4.78 -9.38 -6.92
C ILE A 68 -4.23 -10.75 -6.51
N ILE A 69 -2.94 -11.01 -6.77
CA ILE A 69 -2.28 -12.23 -6.31
C ILE A 69 -2.09 -12.20 -4.80
N GLN A 70 -1.63 -11.07 -4.23
CA GLN A 70 -1.47 -10.91 -2.78
C GLN A 70 -2.82 -10.86 -2.05
N ALA A 71 -3.83 -10.22 -2.64
CA ALA A 71 -5.18 -10.12 -2.09
C ALA A 71 -5.89 -11.48 -1.91
N ARG A 72 -5.35 -12.56 -2.51
CA ARG A 72 -5.80 -13.94 -2.24
C ARG A 72 -5.35 -14.46 -0.88
N PHE A 73 -4.25 -13.94 -0.35
CA PHE A 73 -3.57 -14.47 0.83
C PHE A 73 -3.58 -13.51 2.03
N THR A 74 -3.81 -12.22 1.80
CA THR A 74 -3.98 -11.24 2.88
C THR A 74 -5.28 -10.47 2.75
N ARG A 75 -5.85 -10.12 3.90
CA ARG A 75 -7.02 -9.23 4.06
C ARG A 75 -6.77 -8.14 5.09
N ARG A 76 -5.59 -8.10 5.71
CA ARG A 76 -5.22 -7.04 6.65
C ARG A 76 -3.93 -6.36 6.21
N ILE A 77 -3.94 -5.04 6.16
CA ILE A 77 -2.74 -4.22 5.95
C ILE A 77 -2.34 -3.69 7.33
N HIS A 78 -1.33 -4.33 7.91
CA HIS A 78 -0.85 -4.03 9.26
C HIS A 78 0.08 -2.82 9.28
N SER A 79 0.05 -2.03 10.34
CA SER A 79 0.88 -0.81 10.50
C SER A 79 2.38 -1.06 10.41
N SER A 80 2.86 -2.27 10.72
CA SER A 80 4.28 -2.66 10.55
C SER A 80 4.82 -2.52 9.12
N ILE A 81 3.96 -2.32 8.12
CA ILE A 81 4.42 -1.99 6.76
C ILE A 81 5.08 -0.61 6.68
N LEU A 82 4.70 0.30 7.58
CA LEU A 82 5.25 1.66 7.65
C LEU A 82 6.71 1.65 8.09
N ASP A 83 7.12 0.69 8.93
CA ASP A 83 8.51 0.52 9.37
C ASP A 83 9.45 0.33 8.16
N GLN A 84 9.00 -0.43 7.13
CA GLN A 84 9.79 -0.62 5.92
C GLN A 84 9.88 0.65 5.07
N TYR A 85 8.81 1.44 5.03
CA TYR A 85 8.82 2.73 4.32
C TYR A 85 9.77 3.72 5.00
N GLN A 86 9.68 3.86 6.32
CA GLN A 86 10.58 4.70 7.12
C GLN A 86 12.04 4.25 6.99
N TYR A 87 12.31 2.94 7.00
CA TYR A 87 13.64 2.40 6.76
C TYR A 87 14.17 2.79 5.38
N MET A 88 13.36 2.69 4.33
CA MET A 88 13.77 3.04 2.98
C MET A 88 14.06 4.55 2.82
N MET A 89 13.25 5.41 3.45
CA MET A 89 13.49 6.86 3.46
C MET A 89 14.69 7.27 4.32
N SER A 90 14.93 6.59 5.45
CA SER A 90 16.09 6.85 6.30
C SER A 90 17.40 6.28 5.74
N ALA A 91 17.36 5.18 4.99
CA ALA A 91 18.51 4.63 4.30
C ALA A 91 19.02 5.57 3.19
N ASP A 92 18.13 6.32 2.52
CA ASP A 92 18.54 7.38 1.58
C ASP A 92 19.18 8.58 2.29
N LEU A 93 18.74 8.94 3.50
CA LEU A 93 19.40 9.98 4.32
C LEU A 93 20.81 9.56 4.79
N SER A 94 21.05 8.27 5.01
CA SER A 94 22.36 7.75 5.40
C SER A 94 23.40 7.73 4.26
N ARG A 95 22.98 7.94 3.01
CA ARG A 95 23.86 8.03 1.83
C ARG A 95 24.26 9.47 1.48
N CYS A 96 23.68 10.48 2.14
CA CYS A 96 24.03 11.88 1.95
C CYS A 96 25.10 12.40 2.93
N GLU A 97 25.51 11.63 3.95
CA GLU A 97 26.64 11.97 4.84
C GLU A 97 27.90 11.15 4.52
N LEU A 98 28.35 11.22 3.27
CA LEU A 98 29.74 10.90 2.91
C LEU A 98 30.30 12.06 2.10
N ASP A 99 30.65 13.12 2.83
CA ASP A 99 31.77 14.00 2.48
C ASP A 99 33.10 13.31 2.84
#